data_AF-A0A8K0G894-F1
#
_entry.id   AF-A0A8K0G894-F1
#
_cell.length_a   1.000
_cell.length_b   1.000
_cell.length_c   1.000
_cell.angle_alpha   90.00
_cell.angle_beta   90.00
_cell.angle_gamma   90.00
#
_symmetry.space_group_name_H-M   'P 1'
#
loop_
_entity.id
_entity.type
_entity.pdbx_description
1 polymer ?
#
loop_
_entity_poly.entity_id
_entity_poly.type
_entity_poly.pdbx_seq_one_letter_code
_entity_poly.pdbx_strand_id
1 'polypeptide(L)'
;RYIEYLMVQKSFPDKRSVIYLQHGILASSADWVLPGPRKGFADFGHDVLMSNVRGARYSRKHTYLDLDRHSLQFWDFSWHEIGVIHIPTMIAYIINKTNENKLFYIGHSQ
;
A
#
# COMPACT_ATOMS: atom_id res chain seq x y z
N ARG A 1 -12.28 -1.24 9.06
CA ARG A 1 -11.60 -0.04 9.63
C ARG A 1 -10.19 -0.49 9.97
N TYR A 2 -9.28 -0.37 9.00
CA TYR A 2 -7.98 -1.04 9.02
C TYR A 2 -6.81 -0.06 9.18
N ILE A 3 -5.77 -0.62 9.79
CA ILE A 3 -4.59 -0.05 10.44
C ILE A 3 -3.59 0.60 9.50
N GLU A 4 -2.75 1.47 10.09
CA GLU A 4 -1.50 2.03 9.57
C GLU A 4 -0.99 1.32 8.31
N TYR A 5 -1.44 1.83 7.17
CA TYR A 5 -0.77 1.60 5.92
C TYR A 5 0.54 2.38 6.04
N LEU A 6 1.64 1.66 6.26
CA LEU A 6 2.98 2.25 6.20
C LEU A 6 3.18 2.78 4.77
N MET A 7 2.78 4.03 4.61
CA MET A 7 2.94 4.81 3.39
C MET A 7 4.33 5.42 3.47
N VAL A 8 5.28 4.81 2.78
CA VAL A 8 6.57 5.45 2.55
C VAL A 8 6.32 6.50 1.46
N GLN A 9 6.11 7.75 1.89
CA GLN A 9 5.94 8.90 1.01
C GLN A 9 7.29 9.60 0.86
N LYS A 10 7.75 9.72 -0.39
CA LYS A 10 8.76 10.72 -0.75
C LYS A 10 8.03 11.87 -1.44
N SER A 11 7.66 12.89 -0.67
CA SER A 11 6.96 14.08 -1.17
C SER A 11 7.95 15.11 -1.69
N PHE A 12 7.62 15.75 -2.81
CA PHE A 12 8.39 16.88 -3.32
C PHE A 12 7.57 18.18 -3.27
N PRO A 13 8.24 19.35 -3.18
CA PRO A 13 7.56 20.64 -2.98
C PRO A 13 6.70 21.11 -4.16
N ASP A 14 6.87 20.54 -5.35
CA ASP A 14 6.10 20.91 -6.55
C ASP A 14 4.97 19.91 -6.83
N LYS A 15 3.88 20.40 -7.43
CA LYS A 15 2.71 19.58 -7.81
C LYS A 15 3.12 18.52 -8.84
N ARG A 16 3.15 17.24 -8.43
CA ARG A 16 3.59 16.10 -9.25
C ARG A 16 2.50 15.05 -9.36
N SER A 17 2.53 14.30 -10.46
CA SER A 17 1.62 13.14 -10.60
C SER A 17 1.88 12.15 -9.47
N VAL A 18 0.78 11.60 -8.93
CA VAL A 18 0.81 10.61 -7.87
C VAL A 18 0.84 9.21 -8.48
N ILE A 19 1.76 8.37 -8.01
CA ILE A 19 1.87 6.97 -8.39
C ILE A 19 1.61 6.11 -7.15
N TYR A 20 0.65 5.20 -7.26
CA TYR A 20 0.34 4.20 -6.25
C TYR A 20 0.82 2.83 -6.73
N LEU A 21 1.75 2.23 -5.97
CA LEU A 21 2.33 0.92 -6.25
C LEU A 21 1.74 -0.14 -5.29
N GLN A 22 1.17 -1.21 -5.85
CA GLN A 22 0.64 -2.34 -5.11
C GLN A 22 1.46 -3.61 -5.40
N HIS A 23 2.01 -4.20 -4.34
CA HIS A 23 2.73 -5.47 -4.42
C HIS A 23 1.77 -6.66 -4.58
N GLY A 24 2.30 -7.80 -5.03
CA GLY A 24 1.52 -9.02 -5.25
C GLY A 24 1.42 -9.96 -4.04
N ILE A 25 1.06 -11.21 -4.31
CA ILE A 25 0.96 -12.26 -3.29
C ILE A 25 2.33 -12.55 -2.66
N LEU A 26 2.36 -12.77 -1.34
CA LEU A 26 3.59 -13.05 -0.55
C LEU A 26 4.71 -11.99 -0.65
N ALA A 27 4.39 -10.81 -1.18
CA ALA A 27 5.31 -9.70 -1.43
C ALA A 27 5.12 -8.56 -0.40
N SER A 28 5.84 -7.45 -0.58
CA SER A 28 5.65 -6.24 0.21
C SER A 28 6.05 -4.98 -0.56
N SER A 29 5.79 -3.80 0.01
CA SER A 29 6.29 -2.53 -0.55
C SER A 29 7.80 -2.49 -0.76
N ALA A 30 8.57 -3.34 -0.06
CA ALA A 30 10.02 -3.40 -0.19
C ALA A 30 10.47 -3.77 -1.61
N ASP A 31 9.68 -4.53 -2.36
CA ASP A 31 10.06 -5.03 -3.68
C ASP A 31 10.25 -3.90 -4.70
N TRP A 32 9.55 -2.78 -4.51
CA TRP A 32 9.66 -1.59 -5.35
C TRP A 32 10.94 -0.78 -5.12
N VAL A 33 11.60 -0.97 -3.98
CA VAL A 33 12.81 -0.22 -3.58
C VAL A 33 14.07 -1.09 -3.50
N LEU A 34 13.90 -2.42 -3.40
CA LEU A 34 14.98 -3.39 -3.31
C LEU A 34 16.05 -3.25 -4.41
N PRO A 35 15.71 -2.94 -5.68
CA PRO A 35 16.72 -2.74 -6.73
C PRO A 35 17.64 -1.52 -6.53
N GLY A 36 17.37 -0.68 -5.51
CA GLY A 36 18.13 0.51 -5.18
C GLY A 36 17.66 1.77 -5.94
N PRO A 37 18.18 2.96 -5.59
CA PRO A 37 17.62 4.25 -6.01
C PRO A 37 17.66 4.52 -7.52
N ARG A 38 18.49 3.81 -8.30
CA ARG A 38 18.57 3.98 -9.76
C ARG A 38 17.70 3.02 -10.56
N LYS A 39 17.22 1.94 -9.94
CA LYS A 39 16.49 0.85 -10.60
C LYS A 39 15.12 0.56 -9.97
N GLY A 40 14.90 1.03 -8.74
CA GLY A 40 13.61 0.95 -8.05
C GLY A 40 12.68 2.09 -8.45
N PHE A 41 11.39 1.94 -8.13
CA PHE A 41 10.33 2.88 -8.52
C PHE A 41 10.15 4.07 -7.57
N ALA A 42 11.14 4.39 -6.73
CA ALA A 42 10.99 5.39 -5.66
C ALA A 42 11.29 6.84 -6.07
N ASP A 43 11.89 7.10 -7.23
CA ASP A 43 12.53 8.40 -7.48
C ASP A 43 12.54 8.85 -8.95
N PHE A 44 11.35 9.03 -9.54
CA PHE A 44 11.21 9.49 -10.93
C PHE A 44 10.50 10.84 -11.07
N GLY A 45 10.65 11.74 -10.09
CA GLY A 45 9.99 13.05 -10.15
C GLY A 45 8.48 12.99 -9.90
N HIS A 46 8.00 11.94 -9.24
CA HIS A 46 6.61 11.70 -8.88
C HIS A 46 6.46 11.52 -7.37
N ASP A 47 5.27 11.80 -6.87
CA ASP A 47 4.90 11.41 -5.51
C ASP A 47 4.53 9.93 -5.53
N VAL A 48 5.48 9.07 -5.15
CA VAL A 48 5.31 7.63 -5.16
C VAL A 48 4.85 7.17 -3.77
N LEU A 49 3.73 6.46 -3.73
CA LEU A 49 3.18 5.84 -2.54
C LEU A 49 3.09 4.33 -2.74
N MET A 50 3.54 3.59 -1.74
CA MET A 50 3.54 2.14 -1.73
C MET A 50 2.74 1.68 -0.53
N SER A 51 1.74 0.81 -0.73
CA SER A 51 0.98 0.24 0.38
C SER A 51 1.33 -1.22 0.62
N ASN A 52 1.03 -1.69 1.83
CA ASN A 52 1.04 -3.10 2.16
C ASN A 52 -0.41 -3.54 2.48
N VAL A 53 -0.81 -4.68 1.91
CA VAL A 53 -2.15 -5.24 2.16
C VAL A 53 -2.15 -6.08 3.42
N ARG A 54 -3.33 -6.31 4.01
CA ARG A 54 -3.46 -7.10 5.24
C ARG A 54 -2.75 -8.46 5.11
N GLY A 55 -2.04 -8.86 6.15
CA GLY A 55 -1.26 -10.10 6.20
C GLY A 55 0.16 -10.01 5.65
N ALA A 56 0.47 -9.01 4.82
CA ALA A 56 1.84 -8.72 4.38
C ALA A 56 2.73 -8.36 5.58
N ARG A 57 4.06 -8.51 5.44
CA ARG A 57 5.04 -8.34 6.53
C ARG A 57 4.85 -7.05 7.33
N TYR A 58 4.51 -5.95 6.68
CA TYR A 58 4.35 -4.62 7.29
C TYR A 58 2.91 -4.26 7.66
N SER A 59 1.95 -5.17 7.48
CA SER A 59 0.51 -4.92 7.69
C SER A 59 -0.18 -6.08 8.40
N ARG A 60 0.36 -6.44 9.58
CA ARG A 60 -0.19 -7.51 10.44
C ARG A 60 -0.79 -7.06 11.77
N LYS A 61 -1.07 -5.77 11.96
CA LYS A 61 -1.81 -5.33 13.15
C LYS A 61 -3.31 -5.28 12.83
N HIS A 62 -4.16 -5.63 13.80
CA HIS A 62 -5.62 -5.43 13.75
C HIS A 62 -6.08 -4.62 14.97
N THR A 63 -7.14 -3.83 14.85
CA THR A 63 -7.68 -3.03 15.97
C THR A 63 -8.40 -3.84 17.04
N TYR A 64 -8.69 -5.11 16.78
CA TYR A 64 -9.57 -5.97 17.59
C TYR A 64 -9.05 -7.40 17.65
N LEU A 65 -8.51 -7.89 16.53
CA LEU A 65 -7.96 -9.25 16.42
C LEU A 65 -6.47 -9.27 16.73
N ASP A 66 -6.13 -9.73 17.93
CA ASP A 66 -4.76 -10.13 18.23
C ASP A 66 -4.37 -11.37 17.41
N LEU A 67 -3.16 -11.37 16.82
CA LEU A 67 -2.65 -12.43 15.95
C LEU A 67 -2.56 -13.79 16.65
N ASP A 68 -2.14 -13.80 17.91
CA ASP A 68 -1.90 -15.04 18.66
C ASP A 68 -3.22 -15.58 19.21
N ARG A 69 -4.08 -14.69 19.72
CA ARG A 69 -5.36 -15.08 20.33
C ARG A 69 -6.47 -15.35 19.32
N HIS A 70 -6.43 -14.73 18.14
CA HIS A 70 -7.51 -14.75 17.15
C HIS A 70 -7.00 -15.11 15.75
N SER A 71 -6.00 -16.00 15.66
CA SER A 71 -5.31 -16.34 14.40
C SER A 71 -6.27 -16.69 13.26
N LEU A 72 -7.23 -17.60 13.48
CA LEU A 72 -8.17 -18.01 12.43
C LEU A 72 -8.98 -16.84 11.88
N GLN A 73 -9.54 -16.00 12.76
CA GLN A 73 -10.31 -14.82 12.34
C GLN A 73 -9.43 -13.74 11.71
N PHE A 74 -8.18 -13.62 12.17
CA PHE A 74 -7.23 -12.66 11.63
C PHE A 74 -6.90 -12.98 10.16
N TRP A 75 -6.70 -14.27 9.87
CA TRP A 75 -6.35 -14.80 8.55
C TRP A 75 -7.55 -15.13 7.65
N ASP A 76 -8.78 -14.94 8.15
CA ASP A 76 -10.01 -15.12 7.38
C ASP A 76 -10.23 -13.92 6.43
N PHE A 77 -9.48 -13.92 5.33
CA PHE A 77 -9.62 -13.00 4.21
C PHE A 77 -8.96 -13.58 2.96
N SER A 78 -9.29 -12.99 1.83
CA SER A 78 -8.70 -13.32 0.53
C SER A 78 -8.31 -12.06 -0.24
N TRP A 79 -7.91 -12.24 -1.49
CA TRP A 79 -7.75 -11.15 -2.45
C TRP A 79 -9.05 -10.36 -2.64
N HIS A 80 -10.21 -10.95 -2.38
CA HIS A 80 -11.50 -10.27 -2.51
C HIS A 80 -11.60 -9.06 -1.59
N GLU A 81 -11.36 -9.23 -0.28
CA GLU A 81 -11.37 -8.14 0.70
C GLU A 81 -10.30 -7.09 0.38
N ILE A 82 -9.15 -7.54 -0.15
CA ILE A 82 -8.09 -6.63 -0.59
C ILE A 82 -8.59 -5.75 -1.74
N GLY A 83 -9.21 -6.34 -2.76
CA GLY A 83 -9.69 -5.62 -3.94
C GLY A 83 -10.88 -4.69 -3.66
N VAL A 84 -11.84 -5.14 -2.85
CA VAL A 84 -13.10 -4.39 -2.65
C VAL A 84 -13.05 -3.44 -1.45
N ILE A 85 -12.11 -3.63 -0.51
CA ILE A 85 -11.98 -2.79 0.69
C ILE A 85 -10.63 -2.08 0.71
N HIS A 86 -9.51 -2.81 0.64
CA HIS A 86 -8.19 -2.22 0.88
C HIS A 86 -7.79 -1.23 -0.22
N ILE A 87 -7.80 -1.66 -1.48
CA ILE A 87 -7.36 -0.82 -2.60
C ILE A 87 -8.21 0.47 -2.71
N PRO A 88 -9.56 0.42 -2.66
CA PRO A 88 -10.38 1.63 -2.70
C PRO A 88 -10.14 2.55 -1.50
N THR A 89 -9.98 2.00 -0.29
CA THR A 89 -9.67 2.79 0.91
C THR A 89 -8.34 3.51 0.76
N MET A 90 -7.33 2.85 0.19
CA MET A 90 -6.02 3.44 -0.06
C MET A 90 -6.06 4.53 -1.11
N ILE A 91 -6.74 4.30 -2.23
CA ILE A 91 -6.89 5.32 -3.28
C ILE A 91 -7.60 6.56 -2.70
N ALA A 92 -8.68 6.39 -1.94
CA ALA A 92 -9.40 7.49 -1.32
C ALA A 92 -8.52 8.26 -0.31
N TYR A 93 -7.73 7.54 0.50
CA TYR A 93 -6.78 8.14 1.42
C TYR A 93 -5.72 8.96 0.68
N ILE A 94 -5.14 8.42 -0.40
CA ILE A 94 -4.14 9.09 -1.21
C ILE A 94 -4.70 10.38 -1.81
N ILE A 95 -5.85 10.29 -2.49
CA ILE A 95 -6.54 11.44 -3.10
C ILE A 95 -6.79 12.55 -2.07
N ASN A 96 -7.28 12.20 -0.88
CA ASN A 96 -7.52 13.17 0.20
C ASN A 96 -6.19 13.78 0.71
N LYS A 97 -5.16 12.95 0.89
CA LYS A 97 -3.88 13.38 1.43
C LYS A 97 -3.09 14.28 0.47
N THR A 98 -3.13 13.99 -0.82
CA THR A 98 -2.39 14.73 -1.86
C THR A 98 -3.20 15.87 -2.48
N ASN A 99 -4.52 15.91 -2.23
CA ASN A 99 -5.45 16.85 -2.87
C ASN A 99 -5.45 16.73 -4.42
N GLU A 100 -5.20 15.52 -4.92
CA GLU A 100 -5.19 15.20 -6.36
C GLU A 100 -6.45 14.42 -6.75
N ASN A 101 -7.01 14.70 -7.92
CA ASN A 101 -8.26 14.06 -8.38
C ASN A 101 -8.04 12.70 -9.07
N LYS A 102 -6.79 12.34 -9.38
CA LYS A 102 -6.42 11.12 -10.08
C LYS A 102 -5.00 10.69 -9.70
N LEU A 103 -4.72 9.40 -9.85
CA LEU A 103 -3.40 8.81 -9.65
C LEU A 103 -3.14 7.73 -10.70
N PHE A 104 -1.87 7.37 -10.89
CA PHE A 104 -1.48 6.18 -11.64
C PHE A 104 -1.42 4.99 -10.68
N TYR A 105 -2.14 3.92 -11.00
CA TYR A 105 -2.08 2.66 -10.27
C TYR A 105 -1.20 1.66 -11.01
N ILE A 106 -0.19 1.10 -10.33
CA ILE A 106 0.68 0.05 -10.86
C ILE A 106 0.62 -1.12 -9.88
N GLY A 107 0.06 -2.23 -10.34
CA GLY A 107 0.05 -3.51 -9.64
C GLY A 107 1.04 -4.48 -10.26
N HIS A 108 1.75 -5.24 -9.43
CA HIS A 108 2.50 -6.41 -9.88
C HIS A 108 1.90 -7.65 -9.24
N SER A 109 1.44 -8.60 -10.07
CA SER A 109 0.72 -9.78 -9.58
C SER A 109 -0.58 -9.38 -8.84
N GLN A 110 -0.93 -10.07 -7.75
CA GLN A 110 -2.24 -10.03 -7.07
C GLN A 110 -2.66 -8.69 -6.47
#